data_AF-A0A2E4J499-F1
#
_entry.id   AF-A0A2E4J499-F1
#
_cell.length_a   1.000
_cell.length_b   1.000
_cell.length_c   1.000
_cell.angle_alpha   90.00
_cell.angle_beta   90.00
_cell.angle_gamma   90.00
#
_symmetry.space_group_name_H-M   'P 1'
#
loop_
_entity.id
_entity.type
_entity.pdbx_description
1 polymer ?
#
loop_
_entity_poly.entity_id
_entity_poly.type
_entity_poly.pdbx_seq_one_letter_code
_entity_poly.pdbx_strand_id
1 'polypeptide(L)'
;MDTISRENNSMLPVGAIIVGVIGLLLGGYSAIKLSSVNRTLAEQQEKMARFDSIESQVGTSSLASEKVTRDVSALTRSTQDAFNQVGAELAKLRGEITKFNVAPKAPAVAGPDEYIVKVGDSGMKIATAQGVSWNDLQSVNPGVSWNRLAIGQTLKLPKK
;
A
#
# COMPACT_ATOMS: atom_id res chain seq x y z
N MET A 1 102.07 48.02 -47.57
CA MET A 1 101.04 47.19 -48.21
C MET A 1 100.06 46.76 -47.14
N ASP A 2 98.78 46.90 -47.47
CA ASP A 2 97.62 46.25 -46.88
C ASP A 2 97.09 46.75 -45.53
N THR A 3 96.18 47.71 -45.67
CA THR A 3 95.06 47.95 -44.77
C THR A 3 94.24 46.66 -44.63
N ILE A 4 94.46 45.90 -43.56
CA ILE A 4 93.47 44.90 -43.12
C ILE A 4 92.37 45.67 -42.39
N SER A 5 91.35 46.06 -43.16
CA SER A 5 90.05 46.45 -42.64
C SER A 5 89.51 45.29 -41.80
N ARG A 6 89.57 45.44 -40.48
CA ARG A 6 88.82 44.58 -39.57
C ARG A 6 87.36 44.99 -39.67
N GLU A 7 86.65 44.40 -40.62
CA GLU A 7 85.20 44.47 -40.70
C GLU A 7 84.59 43.95 -39.40
N ASN A 8 84.22 44.87 -38.51
CA ASN A 8 83.50 44.56 -37.29
C ASN A 8 82.03 44.32 -37.66
N ASN A 9 81.76 43.15 -38.26
CA ASN A 9 80.40 42.69 -38.48
C ASN A 9 79.81 42.26 -37.13
N SER A 10 79.36 43.25 -36.36
CA SER A 10 78.75 43.04 -35.05
C SER A 10 77.46 42.24 -35.25
N MET A 11 77.55 40.92 -35.03
CA MET A 11 76.42 40.00 -35.02
C MET A 11 75.53 40.17 -33.78
N LEU A 12 75.84 41.12 -32.89
CA LEU A 12 75.09 41.36 -31.64
C LEU A 12 73.63 41.78 -31.90
N PRO A 13 73.33 42.71 -32.82
CA PRO A 13 71.96 43.08 -33.16
C PRO A 13 71.22 41.93 -33.87
N VAL A 14 71.92 41.19 -34.74
CA VAL A 14 71.35 40.03 -35.45
C VAL A 14 71.04 38.90 -34.47
N GLY A 15 71.91 38.64 -33.49
CA GLY A 15 71.70 37.68 -32.41
C GLY A 15 70.52 38.05 -31.50
N ALA A 16 70.36 39.33 -31.17
CA ALA A 16 69.22 39.80 -30.40
C ALA A 16 67.88 39.62 -31.15
N ILE A 17 67.86 39.86 -32.46
CA ILE A 17 66.68 39.62 -33.31
C ILE A 17 66.35 38.13 -33.37
N ILE A 18 67.35 37.26 -33.56
CA ILE A 18 67.14 35.80 -33.60
C ILE A 18 66.56 35.28 -32.28
N VAL A 19 67.12 35.70 -31.14
CA VAL A 19 66.61 35.32 -29.82
C VAL A 19 65.19 35.86 -29.59
N GLY A 20 64.90 37.08 -30.01
CA GLY A 20 63.57 37.67 -29.94
C GLY A 20 62.53 36.87 -30.75
N VAL A 21 62.87 36.49 -31.99
CA VAL A 21 61.98 35.69 -32.86
C VAL A 21 61.73 34.30 -32.27
N ILE A 22 62.77 33.63 -31.74
CA ILE A 22 62.63 32.33 -31.08
C ILE A 22 61.73 32.43 -29.85
N GLY A 23 61.91 33.47 -29.03
CA GLY A 23 61.06 33.74 -27.86
C GLY A 23 59.58 33.97 -28.24
N LEU A 24 59.33 34.70 -29.32
CA LEU A 24 57.98 34.98 -29.82
C LEU A 24 57.31 33.71 -30.37
N LEU A 25 58.05 32.86 -31.10
CA LEU A 25 57.54 31.58 -31.60
C LEU A 25 57.23 30.59 -30.46
N LEU A 26 58.12 30.46 -29.48
CA LEU A 26 57.90 29.61 -28.30
C LEU A 26 56.75 30.14 -27.43
N GLY A 27 56.66 31.46 -27.24
CA GLY A 27 55.57 32.13 -26.54
C GLY A 27 54.22 31.94 -27.25
N GLY A 28 54.18 32.08 -28.58
CA GLY A 28 52.99 31.86 -29.39
C GLY A 28 52.51 30.40 -29.36
N TYR A 29 53.43 29.44 -29.51
CA TYR A 29 53.10 28.01 -29.44
C TYR A 29 52.56 27.58 -28.08
N SER A 30 53.20 28.05 -27.00
CA SER A 30 52.75 27.78 -25.63
C SER A 30 51.38 28.42 -25.33
N ALA A 31 51.11 29.63 -25.83
CA ALA A 31 49.80 30.27 -25.71
C ALA A 31 48.68 29.49 -26.44
N ILE A 32 48.95 28.98 -27.65
CA ILE A 32 47.99 28.15 -28.41
C ILE A 32 47.68 26.84 -27.66
N LYS A 33 48.72 26.16 -27.17
CA LYS A 33 48.57 24.95 -26.34
C LYS A 33 47.80 25.23 -25.05
N LEU A 34 48.06 26.35 -24.38
CA LEU A 34 47.38 26.73 -23.15
C LEU A 34 45.86 26.92 -23.36
N SER A 35 45.46 27.51 -24.49
CA SER A 35 44.04 27.60 -24.87
C SER A 35 43.39 26.23 -25.05
N SER A 36 44.09 25.29 -25.70
CA SER A 36 43.60 23.91 -25.84
C SER A 36 43.46 23.20 -24.49
N VAL A 37 44.39 23.42 -23.56
CA VAL A 37 44.34 22.88 -22.19
C VAL A 37 43.15 23.45 -21.42
N ASN A 38 42.96 24.78 -21.46
CA ASN A 38 41.82 25.42 -20.82
C ASN A 38 40.47 24.93 -21.38
N ARG A 39 40.41 24.69 -22.70
CA ARG A 39 39.22 24.12 -23.35
C ARG A 39 38.95 22.69 -22.87
N THR A 40 39.97 21.83 -22.83
CA THR A 40 39.82 20.47 -22.30
C THR A 40 39.47 20.46 -20.81
N LEU A 41 39.98 21.42 -20.04
CA LEU A 41 39.67 21.56 -18.60
C LEU A 41 38.22 21.98 -18.38
N ALA A 42 37.71 22.91 -19.20
CA ALA A 42 36.30 23.32 -19.17
C ALA A 42 35.36 22.14 -19.51
N GLU A 43 35.70 21.34 -20.52
CA GLU A 43 34.96 20.12 -20.88
C GLU A 43 35.01 19.06 -19.76
N GLN A 44 36.13 18.94 -19.04
CA GLN A 44 36.26 18.05 -17.88
C GLN A 44 35.43 18.55 -16.69
N GLN A 45 35.36 19.86 -16.47
CA GLN A 45 34.58 20.46 -15.39
C GLN A 45 33.07 20.24 -15.59
N GLU A 46 32.58 20.32 -16.83
CA GLU A 46 31.17 19.99 -17.12
C GLU A 46 30.86 18.51 -16.83
N LYS A 47 31.79 17.60 -17.18
CA LYS A 47 31.64 16.17 -16.87
C LYS A 47 31.65 15.91 -15.36
N MET A 48 32.49 16.58 -14.59
CA MET A 48 32.53 16.47 -13.12
C MET A 48 31.21 16.94 -12.47
N ALA A 49 30.65 18.08 -12.94
CA ALA A 49 29.37 18.56 -12.44
C ALA A 49 28.21 17.57 -12.68
N ARG A 50 28.23 16.84 -13.80
CA ARG A 50 27.27 15.76 -14.04
C ARG A 50 27.49 14.56 -13.11
N PHE A 51 28.74 14.21 -12.80
CA PHE A 51 29.07 13.16 -11.84
C PHE A 51 28.54 13.49 -10.42
N ASP A 52 28.74 14.71 -9.93
CA ASP A 52 28.23 15.14 -8.61
C ASP A 52 26.69 15.04 -8.54
N SER A 53 26.01 15.42 -9.63
CA SER A 53 24.55 15.30 -9.72
C SER A 53 24.07 13.84 -9.70
N ILE A 54 24.82 12.94 -10.34
CA ILE A 54 24.54 11.51 -10.36
C ILE A 54 24.77 10.90 -8.98
N GLU A 55 25.87 11.25 -8.30
CA GLU A 55 26.17 10.77 -6.94
C GLU A 55 25.08 11.22 -5.94
N SER A 56 24.66 12.49 -6.02
CA SER A 56 23.54 13.00 -5.23
C SER A 56 22.22 12.29 -5.55
N GLN A 57 21.94 11.99 -6.82
CA GLN A 57 20.72 11.29 -7.22
C GLN A 57 20.73 9.81 -6.79
N VAL A 58 21.88 9.14 -6.85
CA VAL A 58 22.06 7.77 -6.37
C VAL A 58 21.89 7.70 -4.86
N GLY A 59 22.44 8.66 -4.10
CA GLY A 59 22.26 8.76 -2.65
C GLY A 59 20.79 8.91 -2.24
N THR A 60 20.05 9.80 -2.91
CA THR A 60 18.60 9.98 -2.64
C THR A 60 17.77 8.78 -3.08
N SER A 61 18.16 8.11 -4.17
CA SER A 61 17.48 6.89 -4.65
C SER A 61 17.69 5.70 -3.73
N SER A 62 18.86 5.57 -3.09
CA SER A 62 19.14 4.55 -2.09
C SER A 62 18.28 4.75 -0.83
N LEU A 63 18.19 5.97 -0.31
CA LEU A 63 17.34 6.31 0.84
C LEU A 63 15.85 6.09 0.55
N ALA A 64 15.41 6.43 -0.67
CA ALA A 64 14.05 6.15 -1.12
C ALA A 64 13.79 4.64 -1.17
N SER A 65 14.76 3.84 -1.65
CA SER A 65 14.66 2.38 -1.72
C SER A 65 14.57 1.75 -0.33
N GLU A 66 15.40 2.19 0.64
CA GLU A 66 15.33 1.73 2.03
C GLU A 66 13.99 2.09 2.69
N LYS A 67 13.45 3.28 2.38
CA LYS A 67 12.12 3.68 2.85
C LYS A 67 11.05 2.77 2.26
N VAL A 68 11.09 2.50 0.96
CA VAL A 68 10.14 1.60 0.29
C VAL A 68 10.22 0.18 0.88
N THR A 69 11.41 -0.37 1.12
CA THR A 69 11.55 -1.69 1.77
C THR A 69 10.94 -1.71 3.17
N ARG A 70 11.12 -0.64 3.96
CA ARG A 70 10.51 -0.50 5.29
C ARG A 70 8.99 -0.38 5.22
N ASP A 71 8.48 0.46 4.32
CA ASP A 71 7.05 0.68 4.13
C ASP A 71 6.35 -0.60 3.67
N VAL A 72 6.96 -1.36 2.73
CA VAL A 72 6.44 -2.67 2.29
C VAL A 72 6.41 -3.66 3.46
N SER A 73 7.47 -3.74 4.24
CA SER A 73 7.53 -4.64 5.41
C SER A 73 6.53 -4.25 6.51
N ALA A 74 6.27 -2.94 6.68
CA ALA A 74 5.24 -2.44 7.58
C ALA A 74 3.83 -2.76 7.07
N LEU A 75 3.59 -2.59 5.77
CA LEU A 75 2.31 -2.88 5.12
C LEU A 75 1.96 -4.37 5.21
N THR A 76 2.92 -5.27 4.95
CA THR A 76 2.72 -6.71 5.09
C THR A 76 2.30 -7.10 6.52
N ARG A 77 2.97 -6.54 7.53
CA ARG A 77 2.62 -6.77 8.95
C ARG A 77 1.24 -6.21 9.29
N SER A 78 0.98 -4.95 8.92
CA SER A 78 -0.32 -4.31 9.13
C SER A 78 -1.46 -5.09 8.46
N THR A 79 -1.22 -5.69 7.30
CA THR A 79 -2.19 -6.50 6.58
C THR A 79 -2.47 -7.79 7.35
N GLN A 80 -1.43 -8.50 7.80
CA GLN A 80 -1.58 -9.71 8.60
C GLN A 80 -2.32 -9.44 9.92
N ASP A 81 -2.00 -8.35 10.60
CA ASP A 81 -2.66 -7.95 11.84
C ASP A 81 -4.13 -7.61 11.61
N ALA A 82 -4.44 -6.88 10.54
CA ALA A 82 -5.82 -6.59 10.15
C ALA A 82 -6.61 -7.87 9.85
N PHE A 83 -6.02 -8.84 9.15
CA PHE A 83 -6.66 -10.15 8.90
C PHE A 83 -6.92 -10.92 10.20
N ASN A 84 -5.96 -10.94 11.11
CA ASN A 84 -6.13 -11.60 12.41
C ASN A 84 -7.26 -10.95 13.22
N GLN A 85 -7.33 -9.61 13.21
CA GLN A 85 -8.38 -8.85 13.88
C GLN A 85 -9.77 -9.12 13.29
N VAL A 86 -9.89 -9.15 11.95
CA VAL A 86 -11.14 -9.51 11.27
C VAL A 86 -11.58 -10.92 11.67
N GLY A 87 -10.65 -11.89 11.75
CA GLY A 87 -10.95 -13.24 12.23
C GLY A 87 -11.54 -13.27 13.64
N ALA A 88 -11.01 -12.45 14.56
CA ALA A 88 -11.53 -12.34 15.93
C ALA A 88 -12.94 -11.74 15.98
N GLU A 89 -13.20 -10.68 15.23
CA GLU A 89 -14.54 -10.07 15.14
C GLU A 89 -15.57 -11.02 14.54
N LEU A 90 -15.20 -11.78 13.50
CA LEU A 90 -16.07 -12.82 12.93
C LEU A 90 -16.40 -13.91 13.94
N ALA A 91 -15.44 -14.34 14.75
CA ALA A 91 -15.67 -15.32 15.82
C ALA A 91 -16.63 -14.77 16.88
N LYS A 92 -16.46 -13.50 17.27
CA LYS A 92 -17.36 -12.82 18.21
C LYS A 92 -18.78 -12.74 17.66
N LEU A 93 -18.94 -12.29 16.41
CA LEU A 93 -20.25 -12.19 15.75
C LEU A 93 -20.92 -13.57 15.66
N ARG A 94 -20.18 -14.62 15.31
CA ARG A 94 -20.70 -16.00 15.32
C ARG A 94 -21.18 -16.40 16.72
N GLY A 95 -20.44 -16.04 17.77
CA GLY A 95 -20.84 -16.28 19.16
C GLY A 95 -22.14 -15.57 19.52
N GLU A 96 -22.28 -14.29 19.15
CA GLU A 96 -23.50 -13.51 19.34
C GLU A 96 -24.69 -14.11 18.59
N ILE A 97 -24.53 -14.46 17.31
CA ILE A 97 -25.58 -15.13 16.52
C ILE A 97 -26.01 -16.45 17.18
N THR A 98 -25.05 -17.22 17.70
CA THR A 98 -25.37 -18.47 18.42
C THR A 98 -26.17 -18.18 19.69
N LYS A 99 -25.85 -17.11 20.43
CA LYS A 99 -26.61 -16.70 21.61
C LYS A 99 -28.05 -16.29 21.26
N PHE A 100 -28.26 -15.62 20.13
CA PHE A 100 -29.60 -15.25 19.65
C PHE A 100 -30.39 -16.45 19.10
N ASN A 101 -29.72 -17.38 18.42
CA ASN A 101 -30.38 -18.50 17.75
C ASN A 101 -30.59 -19.72 18.67
N VAL A 102 -29.86 -19.82 19.77
CA VAL A 102 -29.82 -21.03 20.61
C VAL A 102 -30.08 -20.75 22.09
N ALA A 103 -30.56 -19.56 22.47
CA ALA A 103 -31.14 -19.40 23.81
C ALA A 103 -32.29 -20.43 23.93
N PRO A 104 -32.18 -21.46 24.79
CA PRO A 104 -33.24 -22.43 24.94
C PRO A 104 -34.39 -21.69 25.60
N LYS A 105 -35.37 -21.25 24.81
CA LYS A 105 -36.64 -20.78 25.35
C LYS A 105 -37.16 -21.94 26.18
N ALA A 106 -37.39 -21.69 27.48
CA ALA A 106 -37.94 -22.69 28.38
C ALA A 106 -39.15 -23.37 27.70
N PRO A 107 -39.29 -24.70 27.81
CA PRO A 107 -40.36 -25.42 27.12
C PRO A 107 -41.69 -24.74 27.43
N ALA A 108 -42.44 -24.39 26.38
CA ALA A 108 -43.71 -23.72 26.58
C ALA A 108 -44.62 -24.63 27.41
N VAL A 109 -45.20 -24.05 28.46
CA VAL A 109 -46.13 -24.76 29.33
C VAL A 109 -47.53 -24.55 28.78
N ALA A 110 -48.33 -25.61 28.71
CA ALA A 110 -49.74 -25.51 28.34
C ALA A 110 -50.45 -24.56 29.33
N GLY A 111 -51.10 -23.54 28.81
CA GLY A 111 -51.99 -22.66 29.56
C GLY A 111 -53.34 -23.34 29.85
N PRO A 112 -54.20 -22.67 30.62
CA PRO A 112 -55.55 -23.16 30.89
C PRO A 112 -56.50 -23.02 29.68
N ASP A 113 -56.13 -22.19 28.71
CA ASP A 113 -56.98 -21.88 27.55
C ASP A 113 -56.81 -22.92 26.44
N GLU A 114 -57.93 -23.23 25.79
CA GLU A 114 -58.01 -24.16 24.67
C GLU A 114 -58.64 -23.47 23.45
N TYR A 115 -58.22 -23.87 22.26
CA TYR A 115 -58.75 -23.40 20.99
C TYR A 115 -59.40 -24.54 20.21
N ILE A 116 -60.63 -24.33 19.74
CA ILE A 116 -61.34 -25.27 18.89
C ILE A 116 -61.13 -24.86 17.44
N VAL A 117 -60.51 -25.75 16.65
CA VAL A 117 -60.20 -25.54 15.24
C VAL A 117 -61.47 -25.29 14.42
N LYS A 118 -61.46 -24.22 13.62
CA LYS A 118 -62.56 -23.84 12.72
C LYS A 118 -62.22 -24.12 11.26
N VAL A 119 -63.23 -24.05 10.41
CA VAL A 119 -63.08 -24.22 8.96
C VAL A 119 -62.09 -23.19 8.40
N GLY A 120 -61.05 -23.65 7.69
CA GLY A 120 -60.06 -22.79 7.05
C GLY A 120 -58.88 -22.36 7.95
N ASP A 121 -58.86 -22.82 9.20
CA ASP A 121 -57.74 -22.61 10.10
C ASP A 121 -56.50 -23.40 9.67
N SER A 122 -55.34 -22.79 9.89
CA SER A 122 -54.05 -23.47 9.83
C SER A 122 -53.30 -23.19 11.13
N GLY A 123 -52.35 -24.06 11.48
CA GLY A 123 -51.57 -23.89 12.70
C GLY A 123 -50.94 -22.50 12.85
N MET A 124 -50.37 -21.95 11.77
CA MET A 124 -49.84 -20.58 11.78
C MET A 124 -50.92 -19.50 11.95
N LYS A 125 -52.10 -19.65 11.31
CA LYS A 125 -53.19 -18.68 11.49
C LYS A 125 -53.70 -18.68 12.93
N ILE A 126 -53.84 -19.85 13.55
CA ILE A 126 -54.25 -19.99 14.95
C ILE A 126 -53.19 -19.35 15.86
N ALA A 127 -51.91 -19.66 15.67
CA ALA A 127 -50.82 -19.08 16.46
C ALA A 127 -50.82 -17.55 16.40
N THR A 128 -50.92 -16.97 15.20
CA THR A 128 -50.98 -15.51 15.00
C THR A 128 -52.25 -14.91 15.60
N ALA A 129 -53.42 -15.54 15.41
CA ALA A 129 -54.69 -15.05 15.95
C ALA A 129 -54.73 -15.06 17.49
N GLN A 130 -54.06 -16.05 18.12
CA GLN A 130 -53.96 -16.16 19.57
C GLN A 130 -52.77 -15.38 20.16
N GLY A 131 -51.92 -14.79 19.31
CA GLY A 131 -50.73 -14.04 19.72
C GLY A 131 -49.65 -14.89 20.35
N VAL A 132 -49.55 -16.18 19.98
CA VAL A 132 -48.57 -17.13 20.52
C VAL A 132 -47.55 -17.53 19.44
N SER A 133 -46.35 -17.95 19.85
CA SER A 133 -45.36 -18.46 18.89
C SER A 133 -45.83 -19.77 18.27
N TRP A 134 -45.53 -19.96 16.98
CA TRP A 134 -45.75 -21.22 16.28
C TRP A 134 -45.07 -22.40 17.00
N ASN A 135 -43.82 -22.22 17.42
CA ASN A 135 -43.06 -23.27 18.09
C ASN A 135 -43.66 -23.63 19.46
N ASP A 136 -44.11 -22.62 20.22
CA ASP A 136 -44.75 -22.83 21.52
C ASP A 136 -46.06 -23.61 21.37
N LEU A 137 -46.88 -23.25 20.38
CA LEU A 137 -48.15 -23.93 20.08
C LEU A 137 -47.94 -25.39 19.66
N GLN A 138 -46.90 -25.67 18.87
CA GLN A 138 -46.52 -27.05 18.51
C GLN A 138 -46.05 -27.84 19.73
N SER A 139 -45.25 -27.22 20.59
CA SER A 139 -44.64 -27.91 21.74
C SER A 139 -45.66 -28.35 22.79
N VAL A 140 -46.74 -27.59 23.00
CA VAL A 140 -47.80 -27.95 23.96
C VAL A 140 -48.85 -28.93 23.40
N ASN A 141 -48.76 -29.26 22.11
CA ASN A 141 -49.65 -30.21 21.43
C ASN A 141 -48.86 -31.32 20.68
N PRO A 142 -48.06 -32.13 21.39
CA PRO A 142 -47.33 -33.23 20.76
C PRO A 142 -48.31 -34.24 20.15
N GLY A 143 -48.09 -34.63 18.89
CA GLY A 143 -48.91 -35.61 18.17
C GLY A 143 -50.03 -35.02 17.30
N VAL A 144 -50.26 -33.69 17.34
CA VAL A 144 -51.20 -33.05 16.41
C VAL A 144 -50.64 -33.05 14.99
N SER A 145 -51.45 -33.51 14.05
CA SER A 145 -51.13 -33.46 12.61
C SER A 145 -51.42 -32.07 12.04
N TRP A 146 -50.46 -31.16 12.13
CA TRP A 146 -50.61 -29.76 11.70
C TRP A 146 -50.94 -29.55 10.21
N ASN A 147 -50.63 -30.53 9.36
CA ASN A 147 -50.97 -30.52 7.93
C ASN A 147 -52.42 -30.99 7.67
N ARG A 148 -53.10 -31.54 8.67
CA ARG A 148 -54.46 -32.10 8.59
C ARG A 148 -55.21 -31.84 9.90
N LEU A 149 -55.43 -30.57 10.21
CA LEU A 149 -56.23 -30.20 11.38
C LEU A 149 -57.70 -30.54 11.14
N ALA A 150 -58.32 -31.23 12.10
CA ALA A 150 -59.73 -31.57 12.03
C ALA A 150 -60.58 -30.40 12.56
N ILE A 151 -61.67 -30.09 11.88
CA ILE A 151 -62.64 -29.10 12.35
C ILE A 151 -63.26 -29.61 13.66
N GLY A 152 -63.33 -28.77 14.68
CA GLY A 152 -63.78 -29.14 16.01
C GLY A 152 -62.69 -29.75 16.91
N GLN A 153 -61.47 -29.93 16.41
CA GLN A 153 -60.35 -30.40 17.21
C GLN A 153 -59.96 -29.37 18.28
N THR A 154 -59.81 -29.82 19.52
CA THR A 154 -59.33 -29.00 20.63
C THR A 154 -57.80 -28.99 20.67
N LEU A 155 -57.21 -27.79 20.71
CA LEU A 155 -55.77 -27.54 20.85
C LEU A 155 -55.51 -26.79 22.14
N LYS A 156 -54.47 -27.18 22.87
CA LYS A 156 -54.00 -26.45 24.05
C LYS A 156 -53.26 -25.19 23.59
N LEU A 157 -53.53 -24.06 24.23
CA LEU A 157 -52.75 -22.84 23.98
C LEU A 157 -51.59 -22.75 24.97
N PRO A 158 -50.40 -22.33 24.53
CA PRO A 158 -49.29 -22.10 25.46
C PRO A 158 -49.59 -20.89 26.35
N LYS A 159 -49.09 -20.91 27.58
CA LYS A 159 -49.18 -19.76 28.49
C LYS A 159 -48.47 -18.55 27.85
N LYS A 160 -49.16 -17.41 27.79
CA LYS A 160 -48.63 -16.14 27.27
C LYS A 160 -47.47 -15.62 28.11
#